data_AF-L9WZD6-F1
#
_entry.id   AF-L9WZD6-F1
#
_cell.length_a   1.000
_cell.length_b   1.000
_cell.length_c   1.000
_cell.angle_alpha   90.00
_cell.angle_beta   90.00
_cell.angle_gamma   90.00
#
_symmetry.space_group_name_H-M   'P 1'
#
loop_
_entity.id
_entity.type
_entity.pdbx_description
1 polymer ?
#
loop_
_entity_poly.entity_id
_entity_poly.type
_entity_poly.pdbx_seq_one_letter_code
_entity_poly.pdbx_strand_id
1 'polypeptide(L)'
;MSEEACLEALREAAQRLGESPTKAQYEELGLTPASATIIRTCGGWNDAKEAAGLETSPSTGTRVKPKPDDVDLPPDLVWEELSVDQRWHYRNVEWNTERSLRRRSRHRSWLNEIKRNRGCSRCGIDTPGCLDFHHVDTETKEMAVGKMVTYGYGKERLREEIEKCEVLCANCHRKHHYTIPIGERRRWVHDRKRDTGCDRCRESNPGCLDYHHDDATKEASVTRLVADNRTRERIQVEIEQCTVLCANCHRREHYEPPRESPL
;
A
#
# COMPACT_ATOMS: atom_id res chain seq x y z
N MET A 1 -0.54 -18.31 -49.89
CA MET A 1 0.65 -17.64 -50.45
C MET A 1 1.81 -18.59 -50.25
N SER A 2 2.55 -18.95 -51.29
CA SER A 2 3.69 -19.87 -51.19
C SER A 2 4.93 -19.16 -50.66
N GLU A 3 5.86 -19.92 -50.10
CA GLU A 3 7.19 -19.44 -49.70
C GLU A 3 7.94 -18.85 -50.89
N GLU A 4 7.88 -19.52 -52.05
CA GLU A 4 8.51 -19.07 -53.29
C GLU A 4 8.04 -17.68 -53.75
N ALA A 5 6.73 -17.39 -53.64
CA ALA A 5 6.19 -16.06 -53.95
C ALA A 5 6.67 -14.96 -52.97
N CYS A 6 7.01 -15.34 -51.73
CA CYS A 6 7.60 -14.42 -50.76
C CYS A 6 9.07 -14.09 -51.11
N LEU A 7 9.83 -15.10 -51.55
CA LEU A 7 11.23 -14.92 -51.95
C LEU A 7 11.36 -14.12 -53.26
N GLU A 8 10.48 -14.36 -54.22
CA GLU A 8 10.46 -13.63 -55.49
C GLU A 8 10.20 -12.13 -55.27
N ALA A 9 9.22 -11.78 -54.43
CA ALA A 9 8.94 -10.39 -54.09
C ALA A 9 10.12 -9.70 -53.38
N LEU A 10 10.89 -10.42 -52.55
CA LEU A 10 12.11 -9.88 -51.94
C LEU A 10 13.21 -9.62 -52.97
N ARG A 11 13.39 -10.53 -53.95
CA ARG A 11 14.35 -10.34 -55.04
C ARG A 11 13.96 -9.18 -55.94
N GLU A 12 12.67 -9.03 -56.23
CA GLU A 12 12.14 -7.89 -56.97
C GLU A 12 12.39 -6.58 -56.22
N ALA A 13 12.13 -6.54 -54.92
CA ALA A 13 12.42 -5.37 -54.08
C ALA A 13 13.92 -5.02 -54.11
N ALA A 14 14.79 -6.02 -54.02
CA ALA A 14 16.24 -5.81 -54.09
C ALA A 14 16.68 -5.27 -55.45
N GLN A 15 16.10 -5.78 -56.53
CA GLN A 15 16.39 -5.29 -57.89
C GLN A 15 15.96 -3.82 -58.07
N ARG A 16 14.79 -3.44 -57.53
CA ARG A 16 14.27 -2.07 -57.62
C ARG A 16 15.10 -1.07 -56.81
N LEU A 17 15.63 -1.48 -55.66
CA LEU A 17 16.43 -0.62 -54.78
C LEU A 17 17.92 -0.65 -55.10
N GLY A 18 18.39 -1.64 -55.86
CA GLY A 18 19.81 -1.87 -56.14
C GLY A 18 20.60 -2.38 -54.93
N GLU A 19 19.91 -2.69 -53.83
CA GLU A 19 20.47 -3.16 -52.57
C GLU A 19 19.51 -4.10 -51.85
N SER A 20 20.00 -4.80 -50.83
CA SER A 20 19.18 -5.72 -50.04
C SER A 20 18.15 -4.95 -49.18
N PRO A 21 16.82 -5.12 -49.38
CA PRO A 21 15.80 -4.26 -48.78
C PRO A 21 15.76 -4.39 -47.25
N THR A 22 15.61 -3.26 -46.56
CA THR A 22 15.08 -3.24 -45.19
C THR A 22 13.56 -3.49 -45.21
N LYS A 23 12.99 -3.89 -44.07
CA LYS A 23 11.54 -4.10 -43.95
C LYS A 23 10.75 -2.83 -44.31
N ALA A 24 11.23 -1.66 -43.86
CA ALA A 24 10.59 -0.38 -44.14
C ALA A 24 10.64 -0.02 -45.64
N GLN A 25 11.80 -0.19 -46.29
CA GLN A 25 11.93 0.05 -47.73
C GLN A 25 11.03 -0.86 -48.55
N TYR A 26 10.91 -2.14 -48.18
CA TYR A 26 9.99 -3.07 -48.85
C TYR A 26 8.52 -2.62 -48.73
N GLU A 27 8.10 -2.16 -47.54
CA GLU A 27 6.74 -1.66 -47.31
C GLU A 27 6.44 -0.39 -48.13
N GLU A 28 7.44 0.48 -48.30
CA GLU A 28 7.33 1.71 -49.10
C GLU A 28 7.18 1.43 -50.61
N LEU A 29 7.76 0.32 -51.10
CA LEU A 29 7.57 -0.12 -52.49
C LEU A 29 6.15 -0.64 -52.78
N GLY A 30 5.32 -0.85 -51.75
CA GLY A 30 3.93 -1.32 -51.91
C GLY A 30 3.81 -2.70 -52.55
N LEU A 31 4.85 -3.54 -52.45
CA LEU A 31 4.89 -4.86 -53.07
C LEU A 31 4.01 -5.88 -52.32
N THR A 32 3.55 -6.87 -53.06
CA THR A 32 2.79 -8.01 -52.53
C THR A 32 3.56 -9.31 -52.75
N PRO A 33 3.63 -10.21 -51.76
CA PRO A 33 2.90 -10.19 -50.48
C PRO A 33 3.44 -9.17 -49.47
N ALA A 34 2.56 -8.69 -48.58
CA ALA A 34 2.96 -7.75 -47.52
C ALA A 34 4.05 -8.33 -46.61
N SER A 35 4.90 -7.46 -46.04
CA SER A 35 6.03 -7.84 -45.18
C SER A 35 5.66 -8.82 -44.06
N ALA A 36 4.49 -8.63 -43.45
CA ALA A 36 3.96 -9.50 -42.40
C ALA A 36 3.63 -10.93 -42.90
N THR A 37 3.21 -11.06 -44.15
CA THR A 37 2.97 -12.37 -44.79
C THR A 37 4.28 -13.07 -45.06
N ILE A 38 5.31 -12.35 -45.49
CA ILE A 38 6.66 -12.90 -45.68
C ILE A 38 7.22 -13.42 -44.35
N ILE A 39 7.17 -12.63 -43.28
CA ILE A 39 7.63 -13.05 -41.94
C ILE A 39 6.90 -14.31 -41.45
N ARG A 40 5.58 -14.37 -41.63
CA ARG A 40 4.77 -15.51 -41.18
C ARG A 40 5.08 -16.78 -41.98
N THR A 41 5.30 -16.65 -43.29
CA THR A 41 5.56 -17.80 -44.17
C THR A 41 7.00 -18.30 -44.04
N CYS A 42 7.97 -17.41 -43.91
CA CYS A 42 9.40 -17.72 -43.94
C CYS A 42 10.06 -17.74 -42.55
N GLY A 43 9.29 -17.65 -41.45
CA GLY A 43 9.79 -17.69 -40.07
C GLY A 43 10.35 -16.36 -39.55
N GLY A 44 10.94 -15.54 -40.41
CA GLY A 44 11.54 -14.26 -40.04
C GLY A 44 11.90 -13.40 -41.25
N TRP A 45 12.11 -12.10 -41.03
CA TRP A 45 12.50 -11.18 -42.12
C TRP A 45 13.91 -11.45 -42.63
N ASN A 46 14.85 -11.71 -41.71
CA ASN A 46 16.22 -12.07 -42.08
C ASN A 46 16.29 -13.48 -42.67
N ASP A 47 15.52 -14.43 -42.15
CA ASP A 47 15.41 -15.80 -42.69
C ASP A 47 14.91 -15.78 -44.14
N ALA A 48 13.91 -14.93 -44.44
CA ALA A 48 13.41 -14.75 -45.80
C ALA A 48 14.45 -14.12 -46.74
N LYS A 49 15.22 -13.14 -46.25
CA LYS A 49 16.31 -12.52 -47.02
C LYS A 49 17.44 -13.52 -47.30
N GLU A 50 17.82 -14.34 -46.31
CA GLU A 50 18.81 -15.41 -46.47
C GLU A 50 18.36 -16.44 -47.51
N ALA A 51 17.12 -16.93 -47.41
CA ALA A 51 16.52 -17.84 -48.39
C ALA A 51 16.39 -17.22 -49.80
N ALA A 52 16.24 -15.90 -49.89
CA ALA A 52 16.22 -15.17 -51.15
C ALA A 52 17.62 -14.92 -51.75
N GLY A 53 18.70 -15.19 -51.00
CA GLY A 53 20.09 -14.92 -51.39
C GLY A 53 20.52 -13.46 -51.19
N LEU A 54 19.86 -12.73 -50.28
CA LEU A 54 20.05 -11.31 -50.03
C LEU A 54 20.80 -11.07 -48.71
N GLU A 55 21.64 -10.03 -48.66
CA GLU A 55 22.41 -9.68 -47.45
C GLU A 55 21.47 -9.38 -46.27
N THR A 56 21.67 -10.03 -45.13
CA THR A 56 20.90 -9.76 -43.91
C THR A 56 21.56 -8.65 -43.09
N SER A 57 20.74 -7.84 -42.43
CA SER A 57 21.25 -6.89 -41.44
C SER A 57 20.95 -7.49 -40.06
N PRO A 58 21.97 -7.89 -39.28
CA PRO A 58 21.71 -8.28 -37.91
C PRO A 58 21.10 -7.10 -37.16
N SER A 59 20.13 -7.36 -36.30
CA SER A 59 19.56 -6.35 -35.40
C SER A 59 20.64 -5.93 -34.39
N THR A 60 21.50 -4.99 -34.75
CA THR A 60 22.62 -4.52 -33.92
C THR A 60 22.24 -3.44 -32.91
N GLY A 61 20.95 -3.06 -32.85
CA GLY A 61 20.45 -2.09 -31.88
C GLY A 61 20.01 -2.75 -30.58
N THR A 62 20.47 -2.20 -29.45
CA THR A 62 19.90 -2.47 -28.14
C THR A 62 18.42 -2.11 -28.15
N ARG A 63 17.53 -3.10 -27.91
CA ARG A 63 16.07 -2.89 -27.84
C ARG A 63 15.63 -2.14 -26.57
N VAL A 64 16.58 -1.86 -25.67
CA VAL A 64 16.35 -1.13 -24.42
C VAL A 64 16.47 0.36 -24.70
N LYS A 65 15.38 1.10 -24.48
CA LYS A 65 15.39 2.56 -24.51
C LYS A 65 16.21 3.11 -23.33
N PRO A 66 16.86 4.28 -23.46
CA PRO A 66 17.62 4.89 -22.37
C PRO A 66 16.76 5.14 -21.13
N LYS A 67 17.39 5.23 -19.97
CA LYS A 67 16.72 5.52 -18.69
C LYS A 67 16.03 6.89 -18.77
N PRO A 68 14.73 6.99 -18.44
CA PRO A 68 14.07 8.27 -18.27
C PRO A 68 14.72 9.10 -17.14
N ASP A 69 14.72 10.42 -17.27
CA ASP A 69 15.34 11.34 -16.30
C ASP A 69 14.62 11.35 -14.95
N ASP A 70 13.31 11.09 -14.96
CA ASP A 70 12.40 11.04 -13.81
C ASP A 70 12.43 9.72 -13.04
N VAL A 71 13.30 8.77 -13.43
CA VAL A 71 13.42 7.46 -12.76
C VAL A 71 14.68 7.40 -11.91
N ASP A 72 14.51 7.32 -10.59
CA ASP A 72 15.60 7.06 -9.66
C ASP A 72 15.93 5.56 -9.59
N LEU A 73 17.22 5.24 -9.73
CA LEU A 73 17.74 3.89 -9.55
C LEU A 73 18.74 3.87 -8.39
N PRO A 74 18.77 2.78 -7.59
CA PRO A 74 19.87 2.51 -6.69
C PRO A 74 21.23 2.56 -7.41
N PRO A 75 22.30 3.02 -6.74
CA PRO A 75 23.61 3.26 -7.37
C PRO A 75 24.30 1.99 -7.88
N ASP A 76 23.88 0.81 -7.40
CA ASP A 76 24.37 -0.51 -7.79
C ASP A 76 23.66 -1.10 -9.02
N LEU A 77 22.62 -0.44 -9.56
CA LEU A 77 21.81 -0.96 -10.67
C LEU A 77 22.03 -0.18 -11.96
N VAL A 78 22.24 -0.93 -13.06
CA VAL A 78 22.41 -0.38 -14.41
C VAL A 78 21.14 -0.61 -15.24
N TRP A 79 20.54 0.47 -15.75
CA TRP A 79 19.24 0.43 -16.43
C TRP A 79 19.16 -0.54 -17.62
N GLU A 80 20.23 -0.61 -18.40
CA GLU A 80 20.35 -1.46 -19.58
C GLU A 80 20.38 -2.95 -19.22
N GLU A 81 20.93 -3.27 -18.05
CA GLU A 81 21.07 -4.64 -17.53
C GLU A 81 19.81 -5.16 -16.84
N LEU A 82 18.90 -4.27 -16.47
CA LEU A 82 17.63 -4.64 -15.85
C LEU A 82 16.78 -5.52 -16.78
N SER A 83 15.94 -6.37 -16.20
CA SER A 83 14.88 -7.05 -16.95
C SER A 83 13.81 -6.04 -17.38
N VAL A 84 12.95 -6.46 -18.33
CA VAL A 84 11.79 -5.65 -18.74
C VAL A 84 10.88 -5.34 -17.54
N ASP A 85 10.68 -6.32 -16.65
CA ASP A 85 9.84 -6.18 -15.46
C ASP A 85 10.48 -5.25 -14.41
N GLN A 86 11.80 -5.33 -14.23
CA GLN A 86 12.52 -4.43 -13.32
C GLN A 86 12.45 -2.98 -13.81
N ARG A 87 12.67 -2.73 -15.10
CA ARG A 87 12.48 -1.38 -15.69
C ARG A 87 11.06 -0.88 -15.53
N TRP A 88 10.07 -1.75 -15.73
CA TRP A 88 8.67 -1.40 -15.50
C TRP A 88 8.43 -1.06 -14.03
N HIS A 89 8.98 -1.83 -13.08
CA HIS A 89 8.85 -1.54 -11.65
C HIS A 89 9.35 -0.13 -11.32
N TYR A 90 10.61 0.18 -11.66
CA TYR A 90 11.23 1.47 -11.35
C TYR A 90 10.51 2.65 -12.01
N ARG A 91 10.07 2.50 -13.26
CA ARG A 91 9.30 3.54 -13.96
C ARG A 91 7.94 3.82 -13.32
N ASN A 92 7.35 2.83 -12.67
CA ASN A 92 5.99 2.92 -12.14
C ASN A 92 5.97 2.98 -10.60
N VAL A 93 7.09 3.17 -9.90
CA VAL A 93 7.13 3.18 -8.42
C VAL A 93 6.19 4.25 -7.87
N GLU A 94 6.28 5.48 -8.36
CA GLU A 94 5.44 6.58 -7.91
C GLU A 94 3.96 6.29 -8.17
N TRP A 95 3.62 5.90 -9.40
CA TRP A 95 2.24 5.56 -9.77
C TRP A 95 1.69 4.37 -8.97
N ASN A 96 2.47 3.31 -8.76
CA ASN A 96 2.09 2.14 -7.95
C ASN A 96 1.91 2.52 -6.48
N THR A 97 2.78 3.38 -5.96
CA THR A 97 2.71 3.91 -4.59
C THR A 97 1.45 4.75 -4.43
N GLU A 98 1.20 5.68 -5.34
CA GLU A 98 0.02 6.53 -5.33
C GLU A 98 -1.26 5.71 -5.47
N ARG A 99 -1.32 4.78 -6.41
CA ARG A 99 -2.44 3.83 -6.59
C ARG A 99 -2.73 3.07 -5.29
N SER A 100 -1.68 2.57 -4.63
CA SER A 100 -1.79 1.85 -3.36
C SER A 100 -2.24 2.75 -2.21
N LEU A 101 -1.80 4.01 -2.16
CA LEU A 101 -2.25 5.00 -1.18
C LEU A 101 -3.72 5.38 -1.40
N ARG A 102 -4.13 5.67 -2.64
CA ARG A 102 -5.53 5.98 -3.01
C ARG A 102 -6.45 4.82 -2.65
N ARG A 103 -6.06 3.57 -2.96
CA ARG A 103 -6.82 2.38 -2.59
C ARG A 103 -6.97 2.23 -1.07
N ARG A 104 -5.87 2.40 -0.32
CA ARG A 104 -5.89 2.37 1.15
C ARG A 104 -6.81 3.45 1.72
N SER A 105 -6.76 4.67 1.17
CA SER A 105 -7.64 5.76 1.59
C SER A 105 -9.11 5.42 1.37
N ARG A 106 -9.48 4.96 0.16
CA ARG A 106 -10.84 4.52 -0.18
C ARG A 106 -11.36 3.43 0.76
N HIS A 107 -10.53 2.42 1.05
CA HIS A 107 -10.91 1.38 2.00
C HIS A 107 -11.10 1.93 3.42
N ARG A 108 -10.21 2.81 3.90
CA ARG A 108 -10.37 3.45 5.22
C ARG A 108 -11.65 4.28 5.30
N SER A 109 -11.99 5.06 4.27
CA SER A 109 -13.24 5.82 4.23
C SER A 109 -14.46 4.90 4.27
N TRP A 110 -14.45 3.82 3.48
CA TRP A 110 -15.53 2.82 3.50
C TRP A 110 -15.67 2.12 4.87
N LEU A 111 -14.56 1.79 5.53
CA LEU A 111 -14.59 1.24 6.90
C LEU A 111 -15.11 2.25 7.91
N ASN A 112 -14.73 3.52 7.79
CA ASN A 112 -15.20 4.59 8.67
C ASN A 112 -16.71 4.79 8.56
N GLU A 113 -17.26 4.66 7.36
CA GLU A 113 -18.71 4.72 7.14
C GLU A 113 -19.44 3.53 7.77
N ILE A 114 -18.91 2.31 7.64
CA ILE A 114 -19.45 1.14 8.35
C ILE A 114 -19.44 1.36 9.86
N LYS A 115 -18.32 1.83 10.41
CA LYS A 115 -18.20 2.12 11.85
C LYS A 115 -19.21 3.17 12.29
N ARG A 116 -19.36 4.26 11.55
CA ARG A 116 -20.34 5.32 11.83
C ARG A 116 -21.76 4.77 11.87
N ASN A 117 -22.14 4.02 10.84
CA ASN A 117 -23.50 3.52 10.68
C ASN A 117 -23.87 2.47 11.73
N ARG A 118 -22.91 1.64 12.16
CA ARG A 118 -23.13 0.66 13.24
C ARG A 118 -23.08 1.30 14.63
N GLY A 119 -22.22 2.29 14.83
CA GLY A 119 -21.93 2.86 16.14
C GLY A 119 -21.35 1.83 17.13
N CYS A 120 -21.01 2.28 18.33
CA CYS A 120 -20.56 1.40 19.40
C CYS A 120 -21.74 0.59 19.94
N SER A 121 -21.67 -0.75 19.87
CA SER A 121 -22.72 -1.67 20.34
C SER A 121 -23.08 -1.52 21.82
N ARG A 122 -22.18 -0.95 22.64
CA ARG A 122 -22.35 -0.79 24.09
C ARG A 122 -22.85 0.59 24.54
N CYS A 123 -22.57 1.66 23.80
CA CYS A 123 -22.82 3.03 24.27
C CYS A 123 -23.30 4.01 23.19
N GLY A 124 -23.41 3.57 21.93
CA GLY A 124 -23.96 4.39 20.85
C GLY A 124 -23.02 5.44 20.24
N ILE A 125 -21.80 5.63 20.75
CA ILE A 125 -20.82 6.52 20.10
C ILE A 125 -20.61 6.11 18.64
N ASP A 126 -20.75 7.05 17.72
CA ASP A 126 -20.72 6.84 16.26
C ASP A 126 -19.50 7.50 15.58
N THR A 127 -18.64 8.16 16.35
CA THR A 127 -17.48 8.88 15.82
C THR A 127 -16.42 7.90 15.30
N PRO A 128 -16.14 7.81 13.98
CA PRO A 128 -15.28 6.75 13.42
C PRO A 128 -13.87 6.67 14.01
N GLY A 129 -13.27 7.82 14.34
CA GLY A 129 -11.95 7.87 14.98
C GLY A 129 -11.89 7.22 16.36
N CYS A 130 -13.03 7.13 17.05
CA CYS A 130 -13.14 6.47 18.34
C CYS A 130 -13.48 4.98 18.24
N LEU A 131 -13.82 4.47 17.06
CA LEU A 131 -14.42 3.14 16.88
C LEU A 131 -13.42 2.11 16.34
N ASP A 132 -13.50 0.89 16.88
CA ASP A 132 -12.75 -0.28 16.47
C ASP A 132 -13.69 -1.41 16.06
N PHE A 133 -13.21 -2.26 15.15
CA PHE A 133 -13.80 -3.57 14.93
C PHE A 133 -13.24 -4.52 15.98
N HIS A 134 -14.12 -5.04 16.84
CA HIS A 134 -13.80 -6.02 17.86
C HIS A 134 -14.33 -7.38 17.43
N HIS A 135 -13.44 -8.35 17.27
CA HIS A 135 -13.81 -9.73 16.98
C HIS A 135 -14.52 -10.35 18.17
N VAL A 136 -15.75 -10.81 17.96
CA VAL A 136 -16.55 -11.46 19.01
C VAL A 136 -15.93 -12.79 19.43
N ASP A 137 -15.37 -13.51 18.45
CA ASP A 137 -14.59 -14.72 18.66
C ASP A 137 -13.19 -14.50 18.06
N THR A 138 -12.17 -14.61 18.90
CA THR A 138 -10.78 -14.39 18.51
C THR A 138 -10.14 -15.57 17.79
N GLU A 139 -10.75 -16.76 17.80
CA GLU A 139 -10.23 -17.96 17.12
C GLU A 139 -10.63 -17.99 15.64
N THR A 140 -11.73 -17.34 15.28
CA THR A 140 -12.25 -17.31 13.90
C THR A 140 -11.76 -16.12 13.06
N LYS A 141 -11.03 -15.19 13.69
CA LYS A 141 -10.45 -14.05 12.99
C LYS A 141 -9.28 -14.48 12.12
N GLU A 142 -9.19 -13.89 10.94
CA GLU A 142 -7.98 -14.00 10.14
C GLU A 142 -6.97 -12.93 10.57
N MET A 143 -7.42 -11.69 10.69
CA MET A 143 -6.56 -10.55 10.98
C MET A 143 -7.40 -9.34 11.43
N ALA A 144 -6.77 -8.43 12.18
CA ALA A 144 -7.38 -7.11 12.42
C ALA A 144 -7.73 -6.41 11.08
N VAL A 145 -8.99 -6.00 10.93
CA VAL A 145 -9.52 -5.35 9.71
C VAL A 145 -8.65 -4.16 9.26
N GLY A 146 -8.13 -3.37 10.19
CA GLY A 146 -7.22 -2.26 9.88
C GLY A 146 -5.89 -2.70 9.26
N LYS A 147 -5.34 -3.85 9.68
CA LYS A 147 -4.12 -4.42 9.08
C LYS A 147 -4.40 -4.97 7.69
N MET A 148 -5.56 -5.58 7.45
CA MET A 148 -5.94 -6.07 6.12
C MET A 148 -5.95 -4.94 5.07
N VAL A 149 -6.37 -3.73 5.45
CA VAL A 149 -6.25 -2.55 4.56
C VAL A 149 -4.80 -2.22 4.24
N THR A 150 -3.93 -2.23 5.25
CA THR A 150 -2.49 -1.97 5.08
C THR A 150 -1.83 -3.01 4.17
N TYR A 151 -2.17 -4.29 4.32
CA TYR A 151 -1.69 -5.39 3.46
C TYR A 151 -2.41 -5.46 2.10
N GLY A 152 -3.34 -4.57 1.82
CA GLY A 152 -3.97 -4.47 0.50
C GLY A 152 -4.98 -5.58 0.19
N TYR A 153 -5.71 -6.08 1.18
CA TYR A 153 -6.79 -7.05 0.95
C TYR A 153 -7.96 -6.43 0.16
N GLY A 154 -8.63 -7.27 -0.64
CA GLY A 154 -9.83 -6.92 -1.40
C GLY A 154 -11.03 -6.58 -0.52
N LYS A 155 -12.04 -5.91 -1.10
CA LYS A 155 -13.21 -5.44 -0.35
C LYS A 155 -14.07 -6.59 0.16
N GLU A 156 -14.12 -7.70 -0.57
CA GLU A 156 -14.87 -8.92 -0.27
C GLU A 156 -14.30 -9.57 0.99
N ARG A 157 -12.98 -9.80 1.03
CA ARG A 157 -12.26 -10.31 2.20
C ARG A 157 -12.43 -9.42 3.43
N LEU A 158 -12.42 -8.10 3.23
CA LEU A 158 -12.71 -7.16 4.32
C LEU A 158 -14.14 -7.31 4.84
N ARG A 159 -15.14 -7.51 3.97
CA ARG A 159 -16.54 -7.73 4.39
C ARG A 159 -16.67 -9.01 5.22
N GLU A 160 -16.12 -10.12 4.75
CA GLU A 160 -16.13 -11.41 5.46
C GLU A 160 -15.54 -11.26 6.88
N GLU A 161 -14.44 -10.53 7.03
CA GLU A 161 -13.84 -10.32 8.35
C GLU A 161 -14.65 -9.36 9.24
N ILE A 162 -15.27 -8.34 8.65
CA ILE A 162 -16.13 -7.38 9.36
C ILE A 162 -17.41 -8.04 9.90
N GLU A 163 -17.92 -9.08 9.23
CA GLU A 163 -19.09 -9.85 9.69
C GLU A 163 -18.84 -10.58 11.01
N LYS A 164 -17.58 -10.93 11.29
CA LYS A 164 -17.15 -11.54 12.56
C LYS A 164 -16.94 -10.52 13.70
N CYS A 165 -17.12 -9.23 13.41
CA CYS A 165 -16.81 -8.14 14.32
C CYS A 165 -18.07 -7.41 14.80
N GLU A 166 -18.12 -7.10 16.10
CA GLU A 166 -18.92 -5.99 16.59
C GLU A 166 -18.12 -4.69 16.55
N VAL A 167 -18.81 -3.54 16.56
CA VAL A 167 -18.15 -2.23 16.61
C VAL A 167 -18.17 -1.73 18.05
N LEU A 168 -17.00 -1.42 18.60
CA LEU A 168 -16.84 -0.87 19.96
C LEU A 168 -16.08 0.45 19.90
N CYS A 169 -16.47 1.42 20.73
CA CYS A 169 -15.62 2.58 20.95
C CYS A 169 -14.40 2.19 21.79
N ALA A 170 -13.31 2.95 21.70
CA ALA A 170 -12.06 2.65 22.37
C ALA A 170 -12.22 2.47 23.89
N ASN A 171 -13.08 3.27 24.54
CA ASN A 171 -13.37 3.09 25.97
C ASN A 171 -14.06 1.75 26.24
N CYS A 172 -15.16 1.41 25.53
CA CYS A 172 -15.88 0.15 25.72
C CYS A 172 -15.02 -1.07 25.36
N HIS A 173 -14.21 -0.96 24.32
CA HIS A 173 -13.28 -2.01 23.91
C HIS A 173 -12.22 -2.26 25.00
N ARG A 174 -11.67 -1.21 25.61
CA ARG A 174 -10.76 -1.35 26.76
C ARG A 174 -11.46 -1.94 27.97
N LYS A 175 -12.69 -1.53 28.29
CA LYS A 175 -13.48 -2.12 29.39
C LYS A 175 -13.69 -3.62 29.18
N HIS A 176 -13.93 -4.05 27.94
CA HIS A 176 -14.10 -5.46 27.60
C HIS A 176 -12.83 -6.29 27.88
N HIS A 177 -11.64 -5.76 27.57
CA HIS A 177 -10.36 -6.42 27.84
C HIS A 177 -9.73 -6.06 29.18
N TYR A 178 -10.41 -5.26 30.00
CA TYR A 178 -9.82 -4.71 31.20
C TYR A 178 -9.58 -5.81 32.24
N THR A 179 -8.33 -5.89 32.71
CA THR A 179 -7.93 -6.75 33.82
C THR A 179 -7.31 -5.89 34.91
N ILE A 180 -7.47 -6.31 36.16
CA ILE A 180 -6.96 -5.55 37.30
C ILE A 180 -5.42 -5.59 37.26
N PRO A 181 -4.73 -4.44 37.33
CA PRO A 181 -3.29 -4.39 37.28
C PRO A 181 -2.65 -5.12 38.48
N ILE A 182 -1.70 -6.01 38.18
CA ILE A 182 -0.87 -6.70 39.18
C ILE A 182 0.41 -5.90 39.43
N GLY A 183 0.78 -5.77 40.71
CA GLY A 183 1.98 -5.07 41.16
C GLY A 183 1.70 -3.66 41.72
N GLU A 184 2.48 -3.27 42.70
CA GLU A 184 2.25 -2.04 43.49
C GLU A 184 2.37 -0.76 42.64
N ARG A 185 3.40 -0.67 41.76
CA ARG A 185 3.59 0.50 40.88
C ARG A 185 2.45 0.66 39.88
N ARG A 186 2.01 -0.43 39.25
CA ARG A 186 0.90 -0.39 38.28
C ARG A 186 -0.40 0.03 38.94
N ARG A 187 -0.72 -0.52 40.12
CA ARG A 187 -1.89 -0.11 40.91
C ARG A 187 -1.83 1.38 41.27
N TRP A 188 -0.69 1.85 41.77
CA TRP A 188 -0.49 3.26 42.10
C TRP A 188 -0.75 4.20 40.90
N VAL A 189 -0.22 3.89 39.71
CA VAL A 189 -0.50 4.67 38.49
C VAL A 189 -1.98 4.59 38.11
N HIS A 190 -2.61 3.44 38.29
CA HIS A 190 -4.02 3.24 37.99
C HIS A 190 -4.94 4.05 38.92
N ASP A 191 -4.61 4.12 40.20
CA ASP A 191 -5.34 4.89 41.20
C ASP A 191 -5.21 6.39 40.89
N ARG A 192 -4.00 6.86 40.55
CA ARG A 192 -3.79 8.25 40.08
C ARG A 192 -4.67 8.61 38.88
N LYS A 193 -4.79 7.73 37.88
CA LYS A 193 -5.69 7.92 36.75
C LYS A 193 -7.15 8.02 37.20
N ARG A 194 -7.58 7.14 38.11
CA ARG A 194 -8.95 7.13 38.64
C ARG A 194 -9.29 8.42 39.36
N ASP A 195 -8.38 8.88 40.22
CA ASP A 195 -8.57 10.08 41.05
C ASP A 195 -8.62 11.35 40.21
N THR A 196 -7.87 11.37 39.10
CA THR A 196 -7.85 12.51 38.17
C THR A 196 -9.05 12.51 37.22
N GLY A 197 -9.40 11.35 36.65
CA GLY A 197 -10.41 11.24 35.60
C GLY A 197 -9.96 11.83 34.25
N CYS A 198 -10.83 11.76 33.25
CA CYS A 198 -10.60 12.37 31.95
C CYS A 198 -10.83 13.90 32.01
N ASP A 199 -9.89 14.68 31.49
CA ASP A 199 -9.97 16.14 31.44
C ASP A 199 -11.07 16.67 30.49
N ARG A 200 -11.51 15.85 29.54
CA ARG A 200 -12.47 16.24 28.48
C ARG A 200 -13.88 15.67 28.64
N CYS A 201 -14.09 14.73 29.56
CA CYS A 201 -15.40 14.09 29.75
C CYS A 201 -15.50 13.39 31.11
N ARG A 202 -16.69 12.86 31.46
CA ARG A 202 -16.93 12.21 32.77
C ARG A 202 -16.37 10.79 32.90
N GLU A 203 -15.58 10.29 31.95
CA GLU A 203 -14.99 8.96 32.09
C GLU A 203 -13.92 8.96 33.18
N SER A 204 -14.09 8.07 34.16
CA SER A 204 -13.17 7.92 35.29
C SER A 204 -12.67 6.48 35.45
N ASN A 205 -13.08 5.55 34.57
CA ASN A 205 -12.55 4.19 34.62
C ASN A 205 -11.06 4.22 34.22
N PRO A 206 -10.13 3.91 35.13
CA PRO A 206 -8.71 4.02 34.86
C PRO A 206 -8.21 3.08 33.74
N GLY A 207 -8.92 2.00 33.44
CA GLY A 207 -8.63 1.14 32.27
C GLY A 207 -8.89 1.83 30.93
N CYS A 208 -9.69 2.90 30.92
CA CYS A 208 -9.98 3.71 29.75
C CYS A 208 -9.10 4.95 29.63
N LEU A 209 -8.34 5.31 30.66
CA LEU A 209 -7.58 6.56 30.74
C LEU A 209 -6.13 6.37 30.30
N ASP A 210 -5.59 7.36 29.60
CA ASP A 210 -4.20 7.48 29.19
C ASP A 210 -3.61 8.82 29.60
N TYR A 211 -2.29 8.85 29.74
CA TYR A 211 -1.53 10.08 29.90
C TYR A 211 -1.18 10.64 28.53
N HIS A 212 -1.87 11.71 28.14
CA HIS A 212 -1.63 12.49 26.95
C HIS A 212 -0.54 13.54 27.18
N HIS A 213 0.25 13.83 26.15
CA HIS A 213 1.27 14.88 26.17
C HIS A 213 1.09 15.70 24.90
N ASP A 214 1.07 17.02 25.07
CA ASP A 214 0.89 17.97 23.97
C ASP A 214 2.22 18.31 23.27
N ASP A 215 3.38 17.86 23.79
CA ASP A 215 4.70 18.33 23.35
C ASP A 215 5.76 17.25 23.10
N ALA A 216 6.72 17.56 22.21
CA ALA A 216 7.75 16.66 21.67
C ALA A 216 8.97 16.41 22.61
N THR A 217 8.96 16.95 23.82
CA THR A 217 10.10 16.95 24.77
C THR A 217 10.23 15.67 25.61
N LYS A 218 9.45 14.64 25.29
CA LYS A 218 9.34 13.47 26.15
C LYS A 218 10.56 12.55 26.07
N GLU A 219 11.22 12.34 27.21
CA GLU A 219 12.25 11.30 27.35
C GLU A 219 11.65 9.88 27.36
N ALA A 220 10.48 9.65 27.98
CA ALA A 220 9.83 8.33 28.05
C ALA A 220 8.35 8.35 28.51
N SER A 221 7.49 7.48 27.96
CA SER A 221 6.09 7.37 28.43
C SER A 221 5.92 6.82 29.84
N VAL A 222 4.89 7.26 30.58
CA VAL A 222 4.55 6.72 31.91
C VAL A 222 4.45 5.19 31.89
N THR A 223 3.85 4.62 30.85
CA THR A 223 3.78 3.16 30.65
C THR A 223 5.17 2.53 30.52
N ARG A 224 6.08 3.16 29.77
CA ARG A 224 7.47 2.72 29.63
C ARG A 224 8.24 2.84 30.96
N LEU A 225 8.10 3.96 31.67
CA LEU A 225 8.75 4.16 32.98
C LEU A 225 8.34 3.09 34.00
N VAL A 226 7.06 2.69 34.01
CA VAL A 226 6.57 1.60 34.86
C VAL A 226 7.15 0.25 34.44
N ALA A 227 7.23 -0.03 33.13
CA ALA A 227 7.81 -1.27 32.61
C ALA A 227 9.32 -1.36 32.91
N ASP A 228 10.04 -0.25 32.81
CA ASP A 228 11.46 -0.12 33.12
C ASP A 228 11.73 -0.06 34.64
N ASN A 229 10.70 -0.31 35.46
CA ASN A 229 10.79 -0.39 36.91
C ASN A 229 11.38 0.87 37.59
N ARG A 230 11.16 2.05 36.99
CA ARG A 230 11.65 3.32 37.52
C ARG A 230 11.01 3.66 38.87
N THR A 231 11.66 4.56 39.60
CA THR A 231 11.18 4.99 40.92
C THR A 231 9.87 5.77 40.80
N ARG A 232 9.09 5.81 41.89
CA ARG A 232 7.80 6.51 41.89
C ARG A 232 7.99 8.00 41.65
N GLU A 233 9.08 8.57 42.16
CA GLU A 233 9.43 9.97 42.03
C GLU A 233 9.66 10.34 40.56
N ARG A 234 10.41 9.52 39.79
CA ARG A 234 10.61 9.78 38.36
C ARG A 234 9.32 9.62 37.56
N ILE A 235 8.46 8.67 37.92
CA ILE A 235 7.16 8.48 37.28
C ILE A 235 6.23 9.66 37.61
N GLN A 236 6.26 10.16 38.85
CA GLN A 236 5.45 11.29 39.29
C GLN A 236 5.80 12.57 38.52
N VAL A 237 7.09 12.87 38.34
CA VAL A 237 7.56 14.00 37.52
C VAL A 237 7.01 13.93 36.09
N GLU A 238 6.95 12.72 35.52
CA GLU A 238 6.36 12.53 34.20
C GLU A 238 4.84 12.79 34.22
N ILE A 239 4.14 12.21 35.20
CA ILE A 239 2.68 12.35 35.35
C ILE A 239 2.25 13.81 35.47
N GLU A 240 3.03 14.65 36.15
CA GLU A 240 2.76 16.08 36.34
C GLU A 240 2.83 16.90 35.05
N GLN A 241 3.45 16.36 34.00
CA GLN A 241 3.52 16.95 32.67
C GLN A 241 2.45 16.40 31.72
N CYS A 242 1.58 15.50 32.21
CA CYS A 242 0.57 14.83 31.41
C CYS A 242 -0.82 15.44 31.61
N THR A 243 -1.60 15.48 30.54
CA THR A 243 -3.07 15.58 30.64
C THR A 243 -3.68 14.18 30.64
N VAL A 244 -4.61 13.88 31.55
CA VAL A 244 -5.30 12.57 31.55
C VAL A 244 -6.50 12.61 30.61
N LEU A 245 -6.50 11.80 29.57
CA LEU A 245 -7.60 11.68 28.61
C LEU A 245 -8.10 10.25 28.53
N CYS A 246 -9.42 10.05 28.40
CA CYS A 246 -9.94 8.74 28.03
C CYS A 246 -9.58 8.38 26.59
N ALA A 247 -9.53 7.09 26.26
CA ALA A 247 -9.12 6.60 24.95
C ALA A 247 -9.95 7.20 23.80
N ASN A 248 -11.25 7.44 24.00
CA ASN A 248 -12.08 8.12 23.02
C ASN A 248 -11.67 9.60 22.82
N CYS A 249 -11.46 10.36 23.89
CA CYS A 249 -11.02 11.76 23.80
C CYS A 249 -9.61 11.86 23.21
N HIS A 250 -8.69 11.02 23.68
CA HIS A 250 -7.32 10.95 23.17
C HIS A 250 -7.28 10.66 21.66
N ARG A 251 -8.10 9.73 21.18
CA ARG A 251 -8.19 9.44 19.74
C ARG A 251 -8.76 10.59 18.93
N ARG A 252 -9.71 11.37 19.48
CA ARG A 252 -10.27 12.54 18.78
C ARG A 252 -9.21 13.60 18.53
N GLU A 253 -8.30 13.83 19.47
CA GLU A 253 -7.20 14.79 19.31
C GLU A 253 -6.27 14.40 18.15
N HIS A 254 -6.00 13.10 17.97
CA HIS A 254 -5.09 12.60 16.93
C HIS A 254 -5.79 12.07 15.67
N TYR A 255 -7.11 12.25 15.55
CA TYR A 255 -7.83 11.66 14.43
C TYR A 255 -7.68 12.49 13.16
N GLU A 256 -6.94 11.94 12.20
CA GLU A 256 -6.90 12.46 10.84
C GLU A 256 -7.80 11.61 9.92
N PRO A 257 -8.83 12.19 9.28
CA PRO A 257 -9.63 11.46 8.32
C PRO A 257 -8.80 11.06 7.08
N PRO A 258 -9.11 9.93 6.43
CA PRO A 258 -8.44 9.55 5.19
C PRO A 258 -8.60 10.65 4.14
N ARG A 259 -7.51 11.00 3.45
CA ARG A 259 -7.54 12.00 2.37
C ARG A 259 -8.55 11.58 1.31
N GLU A 260 -9.53 12.43 1.04
CA GLU A 260 -10.48 12.20 -0.04
C GLU A 260 -9.71 12.11 -1.36
N SER A 261 -9.95 11.04 -2.14
CA SER A 261 -9.48 11.04 -3.52
C SER A 261 -10.37 12.03 -4.29
N PRO A 262 -9.79 12.97 -5.05
CA PRO A 262 -10.55 13.69 -6.06
C PRO A 262 -11.30 12.67 -6.93
N LEU A 263 -12.58 12.93 -7.17
CA LEU A 263 -13.48 12.11 -7.98
C LEU A 263 -12.92 11.89 -9.38
#